data_AF-A0A1F5DE62-F1
#
_entry.id   AF-A0A1F5DE62-F1
#
_cell.length_a   1.000
_cell.length_b   1.000
_cell.length_c   1.000
_cell.angle_alpha   90.00
_cell.angle_beta   90.00
_cell.angle_gamma   90.00
#
_symmetry.space_group_name_H-M   'P 1'
#
loop_
_entity.id
_entity.type
_entity.pdbx_description
1 polymer ?
#
loop_
_entity_poly.entity_id
_entity_poly.type
_entity_poly.pdbx_seq_one_letter_code
_entity_poly.pdbx_strand_id
1 'polypeptide(L)'
;MQKSLIIRIVFTALILYSFYLLNFPPIYIQIMALLFISMIIFRSSVYNKIVNLLDQKLPFIQKWSPWKKKILMIIIFLIIYAIIKQIVFFFLLLMGIDLQQILVERISQTSSDLAHANMIWLEAKGILLP
;
A
#
# COMPACT_ATOMS: atom_id res chain seq x y z
N MET A 1 12.19 21.88 1.71
CA MET A 1 10.83 21.41 1.38
C MET A 1 10.76 20.53 0.12
N GLN A 2 11.51 20.83 -0.94
CA GLN A 2 11.45 20.10 -2.23
C GLN A 2 12.06 18.68 -2.20
N LYS A 3 13.19 18.46 -1.51
CA LYS A 3 13.88 17.15 -1.50
C LYS A 3 12.98 16.00 -1.02
N SER A 4 12.17 16.22 0.02
CA SER A 4 11.28 15.17 0.53
C SER A 4 10.10 14.89 -0.39
N LEU A 5 9.68 15.87 -1.20
CA LEU A 5 8.62 15.73 -2.18
C LEU A 5 9.12 14.93 -3.39
N ILE A 6 10.33 15.23 -3.87
CA ILE A 6 11.01 14.49 -4.95
C ILE A 6 11.17 13.02 -4.58
N ILE A 7 11.70 12.72 -3.38
CA ILE A 7 11.86 11.33 -2.92
C ILE A 7 10.53 10.57 -2.92
N ARG A 8 9.43 11.23 -2.52
CA ARG A 8 8.10 10.61 -2.50
C ARG A 8 7.58 10.32 -3.90
N ILE A 9 7.73 11.26 -4.83
CA ILE A 9 7.32 11.07 -6.23
C ILE A 9 8.11 9.90 -6.84
N VAL A 10 9.43 9.87 -6.64
CA VAL A 10 10.28 8.78 -7.13
C VAL A 10 9.87 7.43 -6.55
N PHE A 11 9.61 7.37 -5.24
CA PHE A 11 9.18 6.13 -4.58
C PHE A 11 7.79 5.68 -5.06
N THR A 12 6.86 6.61 -5.22
CA THR A 12 5.53 6.34 -5.80
C THR A 12 5.64 5.81 -7.23
N ALA A 13 6.50 6.42 -8.07
CA ALA A 13 6.73 5.96 -9.43
C ALA A 13 7.32 4.54 -9.45
N LEU A 14 8.26 4.22 -8.56
CA LEU A 14 8.84 2.89 -8.41
C LEU A 14 7.79 1.83 -8.06
N ILE A 15 6.88 2.14 -7.13
CA ILE A 15 5.78 1.22 -6.76
C ILE A 15 4.79 1.03 -7.91
N LEU A 16 4.41 2.11 -8.60
CA LEU A 16 3.50 1.99 -9.75
C LEU A 16 4.14 1.19 -10.88
N TYR A 17 5.44 1.37 -11.09
CA TYR A 17 6.21 0.61 -12.06
C TYR A 17 6.30 -0.88 -11.70
N SER A 18 6.44 -1.23 -10.40
CA SER A 18 6.41 -2.63 -10.01
C SER A 18 5.04 -3.27 -10.24
N PHE A 19 3.94 -2.54 -10.03
CA PHE A 19 2.61 -3.04 -10.40
C PHE A 19 2.44 -3.23 -11.91
N TYR A 20 3.04 -2.36 -12.72
CA TYR A 20 3.08 -2.53 -14.16
C TYR A 20 3.83 -3.81 -14.57
N LEU A 21 5.00 -4.07 -13.97
CA LEU A 21 5.78 -5.30 -14.22
C LEU A 21 5.03 -6.57 -13.79
N LEU A 22 4.19 -6.49 -12.76
CA LEU A 22 3.34 -7.58 -12.30
C LEU A 22 2.08 -7.79 -13.16
N ASN A 23 1.97 -7.12 -14.32
CA ASN A 23 0.84 -7.19 -15.23
C ASN A 23 -0.52 -6.87 -14.56
N PHE A 24 -0.53 -5.89 -13.64
CA PHE A 24 -1.80 -5.35 -13.16
C PHE A 24 -2.52 -4.56 -14.26
N PRO A 25 -3.85 -4.67 -14.36
CA PRO A 25 -4.62 -3.87 -15.30
C PRO A 25 -4.33 -2.36 -15.20
N PRO A 26 -4.18 -1.64 -16.33
CA PRO A 26 -3.82 -0.22 -16.35
C PRO A 26 -4.77 0.66 -15.52
N ILE A 27 -6.06 0.30 -15.48
CA ILE A 27 -7.07 0.99 -14.70
C ILE A 27 -6.73 1.02 -13.20
N TYR A 28 -6.19 -0.08 -12.64
CA TYR A 28 -5.79 -0.13 -11.23
C TYR A 28 -4.55 0.70 -10.94
N ILE A 29 -3.61 0.70 -11.88
CA ILE A 29 -2.39 1.51 -11.76
C ILE A 29 -2.77 3.00 -11.76
N GLN A 30 -3.70 3.42 -12.62
CA GLN A 30 -4.21 4.79 -12.67
C GLN A 30 -4.94 5.19 -11.38
N ILE A 31 -5.81 4.32 -10.85
CA ILE A 31 -6.51 4.55 -9.57
C ILE A 31 -5.50 4.69 -8.42
N MET A 32 -4.50 3.80 -8.36
CA MET A 32 -3.44 3.86 -7.34
C MET A 32 -2.57 5.11 -7.49
N ALA A 33 -2.27 5.53 -8.73
CA ALA A 33 -1.53 6.77 -8.99
C ALA A 33 -2.28 7.99 -8.46
N LEU A 34 -3.58 8.10 -8.76
CA LEU A 34 -4.46 9.14 -8.24
C LEU A 34 -4.49 9.15 -6.70
N LEU A 35 -4.56 7.97 -6.10
CA LEU A 35 -4.57 7.83 -4.64
C LEU A 35 -3.25 8.30 -4.01
N PHE A 36 -2.10 7.90 -4.56
CA PHE A 36 -0.80 8.33 -4.05
C PHE A 36 -0.56 9.83 -4.23
N ILE A 37 -0.91 10.40 -5.38
CA ILE A 37 -0.80 11.84 -5.62
C ILE A 37 -1.68 12.60 -4.64
N SER A 38 -2.93 12.15 -4.45
CA SER A 38 -3.86 12.73 -3.48
C SER A 38 -3.27 12.67 -2.08
N MET A 39 -2.74 11.53 -1.63
CA MET A 39 -2.10 11.42 -0.32
C MET A 39 -0.91 12.38 -0.16
N ILE A 40 -0.07 12.54 -1.19
CA ILE A 40 1.09 13.45 -1.14
C ILE A 40 0.63 14.91 -0.96
N ILE A 41 -0.38 15.34 -1.71
CA ILE A 41 -0.92 16.70 -1.67
C ILE A 41 -1.61 16.95 -0.33
N PHE A 42 -2.50 16.04 0.08
CA PHE A 42 -3.33 16.24 1.26
C PHE A 42 -2.58 16.03 2.57
N ARG A 43 -1.43 15.35 2.57
CA ARG A 43 -0.70 15.01 3.81
C ARG A 43 -0.45 16.21 4.72
N SER A 44 0.04 17.33 4.19
CA SER A 44 0.37 18.49 5.03
C SER A 44 -0.88 19.09 5.69
N SER A 45 -1.94 19.24 4.89
CA SER A 45 -3.22 19.75 5.36
C SER A 45 -3.88 18.80 6.38
N VAL A 46 -3.93 17.52 6.06
CA VAL A 46 -4.50 16.47 6.93
C VAL A 46 -3.73 16.37 8.23
N TYR A 47 -2.39 16.39 8.19
CA TYR A 47 -1.56 16.37 9.38
C TYR A 47 -1.85 17.56 10.29
N ASN A 48 -1.86 18.78 9.75
CA ASN A 48 -2.17 19.97 10.54
C ASN A 48 -3.59 19.95 11.10
N LYS A 49 -4.56 19.44 10.32
CA LYS A 49 -5.96 19.32 10.75
C LYS A 49 -6.12 18.29 11.88
N ILE A 50 -5.42 17.16 11.79
CA ILE A 50 -5.38 16.13 12.84
C ILE A 50 -4.74 16.71 14.11
N VAL A 51 -3.60 17.39 14.00
CA VAL A 51 -2.93 18.02 15.16
C VAL A 51 -3.86 19.03 15.83
N ASN A 52 -4.48 19.93 15.06
CA ASN A 52 -5.42 20.90 15.61
C ASN A 52 -6.63 20.23 16.28
N LEU A 53 -7.16 19.16 15.69
CA LEU A 53 -8.26 18.39 16.29
C LEU A 53 -7.84 17.70 17.59
N LEU A 54 -6.64 17.12 17.65
CA LEU A 54 -6.10 16.53 18.87
C LEU A 54 -5.91 17.58 19.95
N ASP A 55 -5.29 18.71 19.62
CA ASP A 55 -5.01 19.76 20.59
C ASP A 55 -6.30 20.39 21.14
N GLN A 56 -7.38 20.44 20.34
CA GLN A 56 -8.71 20.88 20.76
C GLN A 56 -9.47 19.84 21.58
N LYS A 57 -9.49 18.57 21.13
CA LYS A 57 -10.30 17.50 21.74
C LYS A 57 -9.63 16.86 22.95
N LEU A 58 -8.30 16.87 23.00
CA LEU A 58 -7.51 16.13 23.99
C LEU A 58 -6.42 17.04 24.59
N PRO A 59 -6.81 18.06 25.39
CA PRO A 59 -5.88 19.06 25.93
C PRO A 59 -4.77 18.46 26.80
N PHE A 60 -4.97 17.27 27.37
CA PHE A 60 -3.94 16.55 28.14
C PHE A 60 -2.74 16.10 27.30
N ILE A 61 -2.91 15.99 25.98
CA ILE A 61 -1.86 15.62 25.04
C ILE A 61 -0.93 16.81 24.77
N GLN A 62 -1.39 18.05 25.01
CA GLN A 62 -0.57 19.24 24.77
C GLN A 62 0.72 19.23 25.59
N LYS A 63 0.67 18.70 26.82
CA LYS A 63 1.82 18.57 27.75
C LYS A 63 2.75 17.40 27.44
N TRP A 64 2.43 16.57 26.45
CA TRP A 64 3.26 15.42 26.12
C TRP A 64 4.54 15.83 25.41
N SER A 65 5.63 15.10 25.73
CA SER A 65 6.89 15.20 25.01
C SER A 65 6.68 15.03 23.48
N PRO A 66 7.43 15.75 22.64
CA PRO A 66 7.30 15.69 21.18
C PRO A 66 7.43 14.28 20.61
N TRP A 67 8.17 13.40 21.27
CA TRP A 67 8.29 11.98 20.90
C TRP A 67 6.96 11.22 21.06
N LYS A 68 6.25 11.42 22.17
CA LYS A 68 4.96 10.77 22.42
C LYS A 68 3.89 11.26 21.45
N LYS A 69 3.88 12.56 21.13
CA LYS A 69 3.00 13.12 20.10
C LYS A 69 3.25 12.52 18.71
N LYS A 70 4.53 12.31 18.34
CA LYS A 70 4.87 11.66 17.07
C LYS A 70 4.36 10.22 17.00
N ILE A 71 4.54 9.43 18.06
CA ILE A 71 4.04 8.04 18.12
C ILE A 71 2.53 8.01 17.98
N LEU A 72 1.82 8.86 18.71
CA LEU A 72 0.37 8.95 18.61
C LEU A 72 -0.09 9.30 17.19
N MET A 73 0.62 10.21 16.51
CA MET A 73 0.30 10.54 15.12
C MET A 73 0.57 9.40 14.15
N ILE A 74 1.61 8.58 14.39
CA ILE A 74 1.85 7.37 13.60
C ILE A 74 0.68 6.40 13.77
N ILE A 75 0.21 6.20 15.01
CA ILE A 75 -0.93 5.32 15.30
C ILE A 75 -2.20 5.82 14.59
N ILE A 76 -2.50 7.11 14.71
CA ILE A 76 -3.67 7.72 14.06
C ILE A 76 -3.57 7.62 12.53
N PHE A 77 -2.37 7.84 11.98
CA PHE A 77 -2.14 7.68 10.55
C PHE A 77 -2.36 6.23 10.10
N LEU A 78 -1.92 5.24 10.88
CA LEU A 78 -2.15 3.81 10.62
C LEU A 78 -3.63 3.47 10.62
N ILE A 79 -4.38 3.98 11.59
CA ILE A 79 -5.84 3.79 11.68
C ILE A 79 -6.54 4.41 10.46
N ILE A 80 -6.22 5.67 10.13
CA ILE A 80 -6.79 6.35 8.97
C ILE A 80 -6.44 5.60 7.68
N TYR A 81 -5.19 5.14 7.54
CA TYR A 81 -4.76 4.36 6.39
C TYR A 81 -5.55 3.05 6.26
N ALA A 82 -5.75 2.33 7.36
CA ALA A 82 -6.56 1.10 7.37
C ALA A 82 -8.01 1.38 6.94
N ILE A 83 -8.61 2.46 7.44
CA ILE A 83 -9.96 2.89 7.05
C ILE A 83 -10.02 3.22 5.56
N ILE A 84 -9.09 4.05 5.06
CA ILE A 84 -9.03 4.41 3.63
C ILE A 84 -8.86 3.16 2.78
N LYS A 85 -7.95 2.27 3.15
CA LYS A 85 -7.72 0.99 2.45
C LYS A 85 -9.01 0.18 2.37
N GLN A 86 -9.75 0.09 3.47
CA GLN A 86 -10.99 -0.67 3.52
C GLN A 86 -12.10 -0.02 2.68
N ILE A 87 -12.20 1.30 2.69
CA ILE A 87 -13.12 2.06 1.83
C ILE A 87 -12.77 1.81 0.35
N VAL A 88 -11.49 1.90 -0.02
CA VAL A 88 -11.03 1.69 -1.40
C VAL A 88 -11.34 0.26 -1.86
N PHE A 89 -11.04 -0.76 -1.03
CA PHE A 89 -11.40 -2.13 -1.38
C PHE A 89 -12.89 -2.36 -1.45
N PHE A 90 -13.68 -1.73 -0.59
CA PHE A 90 -15.13 -1.80 -0.65
C PHE A 90 -15.67 -1.22 -1.96
N PHE A 91 -15.17 -0.06 -2.39
CA PHE A 91 -15.55 0.52 -3.68
C PHE A 91 -15.12 -0.34 -4.87
N LEU A 92 -13.93 -0.92 -4.83
CA LEU A 92 -13.46 -1.83 -5.88
C LEU A 92 -14.34 -3.08 -5.96
N LEU A 93 -14.70 -3.65 -4.80
CA LEU A 93 -15.59 -4.82 -4.72
C LEU A 93 -16.98 -4.49 -5.28
N LEU A 94 -17.52 -3.29 -5.02
CA LEU A 94 -18.77 -2.82 -5.63
C LEU A 94 -18.69 -2.70 -7.17
N MET A 95 -17.51 -2.45 -7.73
CA MET A 95 -17.27 -2.43 -9.18
C MET A 95 -17.02 -3.84 -9.76
N GLY A 96 -17.22 -4.89 -8.97
CA GLY A 96 -16.99 -6.29 -9.37
C GLY A 96 -15.53 -6.71 -9.33
N ILE A 97 -14.67 -5.91 -8.70
CA ILE A 97 -13.23 -6.12 -8.66
C ILE A 97 -12.84 -6.59 -7.27
N ASP A 98 -12.69 -7.91 -7.12
CA ASP A 98 -12.14 -8.49 -5.90
C ASP A 98 -10.61 -8.52 -5.95
N LEU A 99 -10.01 -7.40 -5.57
CA LEU A 99 -8.56 -7.25 -5.54
C LEU A 99 -7.88 -8.19 -4.52
N GLN A 100 -8.60 -8.69 -3.52
CA GLN A 100 -8.06 -9.68 -2.58
C GLN A 100 -8.00 -11.06 -3.24
N GLN A 101 -9.07 -11.49 -3.90
CA GLN A 101 -9.07 -12.74 -4.65
C GLN A 101 -8.03 -12.72 -5.77
N ILE A 102 -7.95 -11.63 -6.54
CA ILE A 102 -6.95 -11.48 -7.61
C ILE A 102 -5.53 -11.58 -7.04
N LEU A 103 -5.25 -11.00 -5.86
CA LEU A 103 -3.92 -11.11 -5.24
C LEU A 103 -3.63 -12.55 -4.80
N VAL A 104 -4.57 -13.22 -4.14
CA VAL A 104 -4.40 -14.59 -3.65
C VAL A 104 -4.22 -15.55 -4.83
N GLU A 105 -5.00 -15.38 -5.89
CA GLU A 105 -4.94 -16.19 -7.10
C GLU A 105 -3.59 -16.02 -7.81
N ARG A 106 -3.11 -14.78 -7.97
CA ARG A 106 -1.77 -14.50 -8.52
C ARG A 106 -0.63 -15.07 -7.68
N ILE A 107 -0.71 -14.99 -6.36
CA ILE A 107 0.30 -15.58 -5.46
C ILE A 107 0.29 -17.11 -5.56
N SER A 108 -0.89 -17.72 -5.59
CA SER A 108 -1.03 -19.17 -5.75
C SER A 108 -0.52 -19.67 -7.10
N GLN A 109 -0.83 -18.98 -8.20
CA GLN A 109 -0.30 -19.29 -9.55
C GLN A 109 1.23 -19.20 -9.58
N THR A 110 1.81 -18.13 -9.02
CA THR A 110 3.26 -17.98 -8.93
C THR A 110 3.92 -19.14 -8.17
N SER A 111 3.30 -19.59 -7.07
CA SER A 111 3.80 -20.73 -6.28
C SER A 111 3.70 -22.07 -7.04
N SER A 112 2.63 -22.25 -7.83
CA SER A 112 2.42 -23.41 -8.69
C SER A 112 3.44 -23.45 -9.83
N ASP A 113 3.68 -22.32 -10.49
CA ASP A 113 4.63 -22.22 -11.60
C ASP A 113 6.07 -22.48 -11.14
N LEU A 114 6.44 -21.99 -9.94
CA LEU A 114 7.72 -22.30 -9.30
C LEU A 114 7.86 -23.78 -8.94
N ALA A 115 6.80 -24.41 -8.43
CA ALA A 115 6.80 -25.84 -8.13
C ALA A 115 6.92 -26.68 -9.41
N HIS A 116 6.22 -26.28 -10.48
CA HIS A 116 6.26 -26.96 -11.76
C HIS A 116 7.62 -26.81 -12.45
N ALA A 117 8.23 -25.62 -12.40
CA ALA A 117 9.58 -25.39 -12.90
C ALA A 117 10.64 -26.20 -12.12
N ASN A 118 10.47 -26.34 -10.81
CA ASN A 118 11.36 -27.16 -9.98
C ASN A 118 11.24 -28.66 -10.29
N MET A 119 10.00 -29.15 -10.53
CA MET A 119 9.76 -30.52 -10.97
C MET A 119 10.40 -30.82 -12.33
N ILE A 120 10.24 -29.92 -13.31
CA ILE A 120 10.87 -30.05 -14.64
C ILE A 120 12.40 -30.05 -14.53
N TRP A 121 12.97 -29.24 -13.64
CA TRP A 121 14.42 -29.20 -13.43
C TRP A 121 14.96 -30.47 -12.75
N LEU A 122 14.22 -31.04 -11.81
CA LEU A 122 14.55 -32.31 -11.15
C LEU A 122 14.41 -33.51 -12.10
N GLU A 123 13.42 -33.48 -12.98
CA GLU A 123 13.22 -34.47 -14.04
C GLU A 123 14.34 -34.40 -15.10
N ALA A 124 14.72 -33.19 -15.52
CA ALA A 124 15.86 -32.97 -16.43
C ALA A 124 17.21 -33.40 -15.82
N LYS A 125 17.31 -33.48 -14.48
CA LYS A 125 18.48 -34.01 -13.78
C LYS A 125 18.42 -35.52 -13.53
N GLY A 126 17.34 -36.19 -13.93
CA GLY A 126 17.16 -37.63 -13.73
C GLY A 126 16.95 -38.03 -12.27
N ILE A 127 16.55 -37.10 -11.40
CA ILE A 127 16.35 -37.35 -9.96
C ILE A 127 14.94 -37.89 -9.66
N LEU A 128 13.98 -37.67 -10.56
CA LEU A 128 12.55 -37.99 -10.36
C LEU A 128 12.04 -39.23 -11.11
N LEU A 129 12.88 -39.98 -11.83
CA LEU A 129 12.48 -41.28 -12.37
C LEU A 129 12.90 -42.41 -11.41
N PRO A 130 12.07 -43.46 -11.20
CA PRO A 130 12.56 -44.70 -10.63
C PRO A 130 13.61 -45.36 -11.55
#